data_AF-A0A935QI86-F1
#
_entry.id   AF-A0A935QI86-F1
#
_cell.length_a   1.000
_cell.length_b   1.000
_cell.length_c   1.000
_cell.angle_alpha   90.00
_cell.angle_beta   90.00
_cell.angle_gamma   90.00
#
_symmetry.space_group_name_H-M   'P 1'
#
loop_
_entity.id
_entity.type
_entity.pdbx_description
1 polymer ?
#
loop_
_entity_poly.entity_id
_entity_poly.type
_entity_poly.pdbx_seq_one_letter_code
_entity_poly.pdbx_strand_id
1 'polypeptide(L)'
;MKLSKLTADTASHLAVETLGLDPDAVGLTSTEGLAVSLRRAASFMCPTSPGRLVDAVLGALRPLDGDDLQREEVVELLDQLVASGDLLELRHERGRSTRLLYLAPPSFIERVPGTYLLMGVRPFGAPLISDELAGVIEYEGHTRILTLDPADAETELRSRGLQQVPKRRWVASPSVETATDLIEGHRARLDVAAEAGELDGLLLLDPAAKVRYYRGRWRTPAAADTGDFVARRPQAYGADLWCLVRFEAGVPMRIMEFPVADPVVPGRDEAWRYQGAIDAERGTPQEFRIMRGARPSDDATLDFFSPLPGFAERYVQFAGLALGKTPGALFSFRLPPEAVDDVTKFLTDLLWMTYQEDSSGD
;
A
#
# COMPACT_ATOMS: atom_id res chain seq x y z
N MET A 1 -38.16 29.97 -11.02
CA MET A 1 -37.52 28.75 -10.48
C MET A 1 -38.63 27.87 -9.90
N LYS A 2 -38.87 26.69 -10.47
CA LYS A 2 -39.91 25.76 -10.02
C LYS A 2 -39.23 24.78 -9.06
N LEU A 3 -39.57 24.81 -7.77
CA LEU A 3 -39.02 23.90 -6.76
C LEU A 3 -39.81 22.59 -6.80
N SER A 4 -39.12 21.46 -6.95
CA SER A 4 -39.68 20.11 -6.90
C SER A 4 -39.11 19.35 -5.70
N LYS A 5 -39.96 18.62 -4.98
CA LYS A 5 -39.55 17.77 -3.86
C LYS A 5 -39.16 16.40 -4.40
N LEU A 6 -37.94 15.95 -4.11
CA LEU A 6 -37.46 14.60 -4.40
C LEU A 6 -37.56 13.72 -3.16
N THR A 7 -37.65 12.41 -3.35
CA THR A 7 -37.41 11.43 -2.28
C THR A 7 -35.89 11.30 -2.05
N ALA A 8 -35.49 10.73 -0.91
CA ALA A 8 -34.07 10.46 -0.65
C ALA A 8 -33.46 9.58 -1.75
N ASP A 9 -34.16 8.52 -2.15
CA ASP A 9 -33.74 7.60 -3.21
C ASP A 9 -33.52 8.29 -4.57
N THR A 10 -34.47 9.10 -5.03
CA THR A 10 -34.31 9.85 -6.29
C THR A 10 -33.20 10.90 -6.20
N ALA A 11 -33.02 11.51 -5.03
CA ALA A 11 -31.92 12.45 -4.82
C ALA A 11 -30.55 11.74 -4.77
N SER A 12 -30.47 10.53 -4.21
CA SER A 12 -29.26 9.70 -4.24
C SER A 12 -28.90 9.30 -5.65
N HIS A 13 -29.87 8.82 -6.44
CA HIS A 13 -29.68 8.48 -7.84
C HIS A 13 -29.16 9.66 -8.67
N LEU A 14 -29.77 10.85 -8.49
CA LEU A 14 -29.32 12.08 -9.15
C LEU A 14 -27.91 12.51 -8.68
N ALA A 15 -27.58 12.29 -7.41
CA ALA A 15 -26.25 12.59 -6.89
C ALA A 15 -25.18 11.70 -7.53
N VAL A 16 -25.43 10.39 -7.66
CA VAL A 16 -24.51 9.45 -8.34
C VAL A 16 -24.30 9.85 -9.80
N GLU A 17 -25.38 10.17 -10.53
CA GLU A 17 -25.29 10.66 -11.91
C GLU A 17 -24.49 11.97 -12.00
N THR A 18 -24.71 12.91 -11.07
CA THR A 18 -23.97 14.18 -11.00
C THR A 18 -22.49 13.99 -10.72
N LEU A 19 -22.13 12.91 -10.02
CA LEU A 19 -20.75 12.51 -9.78
C LEU A 19 -20.11 11.81 -11.00
N GLY A 20 -20.88 11.56 -12.06
CA GLY A 20 -20.40 10.93 -13.30
C GLY A 20 -20.33 9.41 -13.21
N LEU A 21 -21.09 8.79 -12.31
CA LEU A 21 -21.17 7.35 -12.11
C LEU A 21 -22.51 6.81 -12.65
N ASP A 22 -22.56 5.51 -12.95
CA ASP A 22 -23.79 4.82 -13.31
C ASP A 22 -24.65 4.55 -12.06
N PRO A 23 -25.80 5.22 -11.89
CA PRO A 23 -26.65 5.07 -10.70
C PRO A 23 -27.35 3.71 -10.61
N ASP A 24 -27.44 2.94 -11.70
CA ASP A 24 -28.00 1.59 -11.67
C ASP A 24 -26.96 0.55 -11.21
N ALA A 25 -25.67 0.87 -11.32
CA ALA A 25 -24.56 -0.02 -10.95
C ALA A 25 -23.92 0.36 -9.60
N VAL A 26 -23.91 1.64 -9.24
CA VAL A 26 -23.15 2.16 -8.09
C VAL A 26 -24.06 2.93 -7.13
N GLY A 27 -24.09 2.49 -5.87
CA GLY A 27 -24.79 3.21 -4.80
C GLY A 27 -24.02 4.44 -4.33
N LEU A 28 -24.70 5.49 -3.88
CA LEU A 28 -24.06 6.71 -3.38
C LEU A 28 -23.12 6.47 -2.18
N THR A 29 -23.45 5.49 -1.34
CA THR A 29 -22.68 5.09 -0.15
C THR A 29 -21.83 3.84 -0.35
N SER A 30 -21.72 3.35 -1.59
CA SER A 30 -20.69 2.38 -1.98
C SER A 30 -19.29 3.00 -1.86
N THR A 31 -18.25 2.15 -1.88
CA THR A 31 -16.86 2.61 -1.88
C THR A 31 -16.58 3.57 -3.04
N GLU A 32 -17.06 3.27 -4.23
CA GLU A 32 -16.91 4.07 -5.45
C GLU A 32 -17.62 5.44 -5.29
N GLY A 33 -18.88 5.42 -4.84
CA GLY A 33 -19.68 6.63 -4.61
C GLY A 33 -19.07 7.57 -3.57
N LEU A 34 -18.59 7.01 -2.46
CA LEU A 34 -17.90 7.76 -1.41
C LEU A 34 -16.54 8.28 -1.90
N ALA A 35 -15.80 7.51 -2.69
CA ALA A 35 -14.50 7.92 -3.22
C ALA A 35 -14.65 9.12 -4.17
N VAL A 36 -15.64 9.09 -5.07
CA VAL A 36 -15.92 10.23 -5.95
C VAL A 36 -16.46 11.43 -5.16
N SER A 37 -17.27 11.21 -4.12
CA SER A 37 -17.73 12.28 -3.22
C SER A 37 -16.57 12.97 -2.50
N LEU A 38 -15.61 12.21 -1.97
CA LEU A 38 -14.40 12.73 -1.33
C LEU A 38 -13.54 13.54 -2.32
N ARG A 39 -13.30 13.03 -3.53
CA ARG A 39 -12.59 13.76 -4.59
C ARG A 39 -13.31 15.05 -4.96
N ARG A 40 -14.63 15.00 -5.10
CA ARG A 40 -15.47 16.16 -5.41
C ARG A 40 -15.34 17.20 -4.31
N ALA A 41 -15.51 16.85 -3.05
CA ALA A 41 -15.35 17.77 -1.93
C ALA A 41 -13.92 18.34 -1.87
N ALA A 42 -12.90 17.50 -2.03
CA ALA A 42 -11.50 17.92 -2.02
C ALA A 42 -11.23 18.97 -3.10
N SER A 43 -11.78 18.81 -4.31
CA SER A 43 -11.59 19.74 -5.43
C SER A 43 -12.02 21.19 -5.13
N PHE A 44 -12.90 21.40 -4.16
CA PHE A 44 -13.33 22.73 -3.71
C PHE A 44 -12.69 23.16 -2.39
N MET A 45 -12.32 22.21 -1.53
CA MET A 45 -11.91 22.48 -0.15
C MET A 45 -10.39 22.50 0.04
N CYS A 46 -9.61 21.83 -0.81
CA CYS A 46 -8.17 21.78 -0.66
C CYS A 46 -7.51 23.17 -0.89
N PRO A 47 -6.54 23.57 -0.05
CA PRO A 47 -5.98 22.82 1.07
C PRO A 47 -6.91 22.78 2.31
N THR A 48 -7.09 21.60 2.89
CA THR A 48 -7.98 21.39 4.07
C THR A 48 -7.42 20.32 5.02
N SER A 49 -7.94 20.23 6.25
CA SER A 49 -7.63 19.11 7.13
C SER A 49 -8.48 17.87 6.78
N PRO A 50 -7.99 16.64 7.06
CA PRO A 50 -8.75 15.41 6.82
C PRO A 50 -10.13 15.42 7.48
N GLY A 51 -10.20 15.82 8.76
CA GLY A 51 -11.46 15.86 9.50
C GLY A 51 -12.52 16.75 8.84
N ARG A 52 -12.12 17.94 8.35
CA ARG A 52 -13.04 18.87 7.66
C ARG A 52 -13.56 18.29 6.34
N LEU A 53 -12.74 17.56 5.61
CA LEU A 53 -13.14 16.92 4.35
C LEU A 53 -14.15 15.79 4.62
N VAL A 54 -13.88 14.94 5.61
CA VAL A 54 -14.79 13.86 6.04
C VAL A 54 -16.12 14.45 6.52
N ASP A 55 -16.09 15.49 7.36
CA ASP A 55 -17.30 16.16 7.86
C ASP A 55 -18.16 16.73 6.72
N ALA A 56 -17.53 17.29 5.68
CA ALA A 56 -18.24 17.84 4.54
C ALA A 56 -18.97 16.76 3.73
N VAL A 57 -18.33 15.60 3.52
CA VAL A 57 -18.97 14.47 2.81
C VAL A 57 -20.09 13.87 3.67
N LEU A 58 -19.83 13.54 4.93
CA LEU A 58 -20.85 13.02 5.84
C LEU A 58 -22.05 13.97 5.95
N GLY A 59 -21.79 15.27 6.11
CA GLY A 59 -22.85 16.28 6.19
C GLY A 59 -23.70 16.38 4.92
N ALA A 60 -23.11 16.16 3.74
CA ALA A 60 -23.81 16.17 2.46
C ALA A 60 -24.64 14.91 2.23
N LEU A 61 -24.16 13.74 2.67
CA LEU A 61 -24.79 12.45 2.41
C LEU A 61 -25.80 12.02 3.48
N ARG A 62 -25.65 12.48 4.73
CA ARG A 62 -26.52 12.13 5.85
C ARG A 62 -28.04 12.30 5.59
N PRO A 63 -28.51 13.36 4.90
CA PRO A 63 -29.94 13.49 4.59
C PRO A 63 -30.47 12.43 3.60
N LEU A 64 -29.58 11.75 2.88
CA LEU A 64 -29.90 10.79 1.81
C LEU A 64 -29.78 9.34 2.28
N ASP A 65 -28.80 9.05 3.14
CA ASP A 65 -28.46 7.68 3.58
C ASP A 65 -28.89 7.38 5.03
N GLY A 66 -29.30 8.39 5.80
CA GLY A 66 -29.60 8.22 7.23
C GLY A 66 -28.35 8.24 8.10
N ASP A 67 -28.35 7.46 9.20
CA ASP A 67 -27.25 7.38 10.19
C ASP A 67 -26.40 6.09 10.02
N ASP A 68 -26.54 5.37 8.90
CA ASP A 68 -25.86 4.08 8.68
C ASP A 68 -24.39 4.24 8.27
N LEU A 69 -24.04 5.29 7.51
CA LEU A 69 -22.67 5.59 7.10
C LEU A 69 -21.77 5.96 8.30
N GLN A 70 -20.78 5.11 8.58
CA GLN A 70 -19.85 5.33 9.70
C GLN A 70 -18.73 6.28 9.31
N ARG A 71 -18.30 7.11 10.28
CA ARG A 71 -17.20 8.07 10.06
C ARG A 71 -15.90 7.36 9.75
N GLU A 72 -15.64 6.25 10.44
CA GLU A 72 -14.44 5.44 10.35
C GLU A 72 -14.24 4.93 8.92
N GLU A 73 -15.30 4.48 8.25
CA GLU A 73 -15.26 3.99 6.86
C GLU A 73 -14.83 5.10 5.89
N VAL A 74 -15.34 6.33 6.08
CA VAL A 74 -14.96 7.48 5.24
C VAL A 74 -13.52 7.92 5.52
N VAL A 75 -13.03 7.78 6.75
CA VAL A 75 -11.64 8.06 7.12
C VAL A 75 -10.70 7.04 6.48
N GLU A 76 -11.03 5.75 6.55
CA GLU A 76 -10.24 4.68 5.92
C GLU A 76 -10.17 4.88 4.41
N LEU A 77 -11.30 5.21 3.77
CA LEU A 77 -11.35 5.52 2.34
C LEU A 77 -10.54 6.76 1.98
N LEU A 78 -10.55 7.81 2.82
CA LEU A 78 -9.71 8.98 2.62
C LEU A 78 -8.22 8.63 2.66
N ASP A 79 -7.81 7.78 3.61
CA ASP A 79 -6.43 7.30 3.67
C ASP A 79 -6.07 6.46 2.44
N GLN A 80 -7.01 5.69 1.87
CA GLN A 80 -6.83 5.02 0.57
C GLN A 80 -6.67 6.02 -0.59
N LEU A 81 -7.40 7.14 -0.61
CA LEU A 81 -7.23 8.19 -1.64
C LEU A 81 -5.89 8.92 -1.53
N VAL A 82 -5.36 9.09 -0.33
CA VAL A 82 -3.98 9.59 -0.14
C VAL A 82 -2.97 8.55 -0.61
N ALA A 83 -3.16 7.28 -0.22
CA ALA A 83 -2.27 6.19 -0.58
C ALA A 83 -2.25 5.89 -2.09
N SER A 84 -3.38 6.09 -2.79
CA SER A 84 -3.55 5.91 -4.25
C SER A 84 -3.20 7.15 -5.07
N GLY A 85 -2.91 8.30 -4.43
CA GLY A 85 -2.35 9.47 -5.13
C GLY A 85 -3.35 10.45 -5.67
N ASP A 86 -4.60 10.39 -5.20
CA ASP A 86 -5.58 11.42 -5.49
C ASP A 86 -5.35 12.69 -4.66
N LEU A 87 -4.82 12.51 -3.46
CA LEU A 87 -4.54 13.58 -2.51
C LEU A 87 -3.11 13.47 -2.00
N LEU A 88 -2.49 14.62 -1.76
CA LEU A 88 -1.18 14.73 -1.12
C LEU A 88 -1.34 15.15 0.34
N GLU A 89 -0.65 14.46 1.23
CA GLU A 89 -0.57 14.84 2.63
C GLU A 89 0.75 15.56 2.92
N LEU A 90 0.67 16.78 3.46
CA LEU A 90 1.82 17.52 3.95
C LEU A 90 1.63 17.86 5.43
N ARG A 91 2.68 17.64 6.22
CA ARG A 91 2.75 18.05 7.63
C ARG A 91 3.41 19.40 7.73
N HIS A 92 2.76 20.36 8.37
CA HIS A 92 3.36 21.67 8.61
C HIS A 92 3.99 21.70 10.01
N GLU A 93 5.33 21.75 10.06
CA GLU A 93 6.10 21.80 11.32
C GLU A 93 6.25 23.23 11.85
N ARG A 94 5.13 23.88 12.21
CA ARG A 94 5.17 25.11 13.01
C ARG A 94 4.34 24.94 14.28
N GLY A 95 4.96 24.44 15.34
CA GLY A 95 4.44 24.40 16.71
C GLY A 95 3.48 23.23 17.00
N ARG A 96 2.39 23.10 16.25
CA ARG A 96 1.53 21.91 16.24
C ARG A 96 1.55 21.34 14.83
N SER A 97 2.01 20.09 14.67
CA SER A 97 1.97 19.38 13.39
C SER A 97 0.53 19.33 12.90
N THR A 98 0.19 20.18 11.94
CA THR A 98 -1.13 20.20 11.31
C THR A 98 -1.04 19.43 10.00
N ARG A 99 -1.81 18.33 9.93
CA ARG A 99 -1.97 17.47 8.75
C ARG A 99 -2.90 18.18 7.77
N LEU A 100 -2.38 18.59 6.60
CA LEU A 100 -3.16 19.21 5.54
C LEU A 100 -3.13 18.35 4.28
N LEU A 101 -4.27 18.28 3.61
CA LEU A 101 -4.48 17.61 2.34
C LEU A 101 -4.49 18.62 1.20
N TYR A 102 -3.81 18.27 0.12
CA TYR A 102 -3.71 19.02 -1.12
C TYR A 102 -4.17 18.14 -2.28
N LEU A 103 -4.60 18.76 -3.38
CA LEU A 103 -4.90 18.02 -4.61
C LEU A 103 -3.59 17.48 -5.19
N ALA A 104 -3.54 16.18 -5.48
CA ALA A 104 -2.47 15.64 -6.30
C ALA A 104 -2.69 16.02 -7.78
N PRO A 105 -1.62 16.25 -8.55
CA PRO A 105 -1.74 16.61 -9.96
C PRO A 105 -2.40 15.45 -10.75
N PRO A 106 -3.27 15.76 -11.73
CA PRO A 106 -3.79 14.77 -12.69
C PRO A 106 -2.66 13.93 -13.29
N SER A 107 -2.68 12.64 -13.01
CA SER A 107 -1.59 11.73 -13.34
C SER A 107 -2.12 10.37 -13.75
N PHE A 108 -1.26 9.60 -14.42
CA PHE A 108 -1.54 8.20 -14.72
C PHE A 108 -0.31 7.33 -14.49
N ILE A 109 -0.53 6.06 -14.16
CA ILE A 109 0.50 5.04 -14.07
C ILE A 109 0.04 3.85 -14.89
N GLU A 110 0.91 3.35 -15.77
CA GLU A 110 0.68 2.06 -16.42
C GLU A 110 0.80 0.94 -15.39
N ARG A 111 -0.26 0.16 -15.19
CA ARG A 111 -0.31 -1.00 -14.29
C ARG A 111 0.29 -2.23 -14.98
N VAL A 112 -0.24 -2.53 -16.15
CA VAL A 112 0.28 -3.50 -17.15
C VAL A 112 0.13 -2.85 -18.52
N PRO A 113 0.82 -3.34 -19.56
CA PRO A 113 0.68 -2.78 -20.90
C PRO A 113 -0.80 -2.66 -21.30
N GLY A 114 -1.25 -1.42 -21.55
CA GLY A 114 -2.62 -1.12 -21.96
C GLY A 114 -3.63 -0.88 -20.83
N THR A 115 -3.25 -1.06 -19.56
CA THR A 115 -4.12 -0.76 -18.40
C THR A 115 -3.48 0.31 -17.53
N TYR A 116 -4.20 1.41 -17.31
CA TYR A 116 -3.69 2.62 -16.68
C TYR A 116 -4.52 2.98 -15.45
N LEU A 117 -3.85 3.19 -14.31
CA LEU A 117 -4.44 3.78 -13.12
C LEU A 117 -4.45 5.30 -13.26
N LEU A 118 -5.61 5.92 -13.08
CA LEU A 118 -5.79 7.37 -13.12
C LEU A 118 -5.83 7.95 -11.70
N MET A 119 -5.02 8.97 -11.47
CA MET A 119 -4.82 9.58 -10.16
C MET A 119 -4.94 11.10 -10.23
N GLY A 120 -5.09 11.69 -9.06
CA GLY A 120 -5.16 13.13 -8.88
C GLY A 120 -6.55 13.69 -9.09
N VAL A 121 -6.70 14.95 -8.69
CA VAL A 121 -7.98 15.64 -8.66
C VAL A 121 -7.82 17.02 -9.27
N ARG A 122 -8.65 17.36 -10.25
CA ARG A 122 -8.70 18.72 -10.79
C ARG A 122 -9.49 19.63 -9.84
N PRO A 123 -9.13 20.91 -9.73
CA PRO A 123 -9.86 21.84 -8.88
C PRO A 123 -11.27 22.13 -9.41
N PHE A 124 -12.13 22.65 -8.53
CA PHE A 124 -13.46 23.17 -8.84
C PHE A 124 -14.41 22.15 -9.48
N GLY A 125 -14.27 20.87 -9.12
CA GLY A 125 -15.12 19.80 -9.64
C GLY A 125 -14.95 19.53 -11.14
N ALA A 126 -13.85 19.98 -11.75
CA ALA A 126 -13.57 19.60 -13.13
C ALA A 126 -13.32 18.08 -13.21
N PRO A 127 -13.89 17.38 -14.20
CA PRO A 127 -13.64 15.96 -14.38
C PRO A 127 -12.17 15.72 -14.74
N LEU A 128 -11.62 14.55 -14.37
CA LEU A 128 -10.22 14.25 -14.66
C LEU A 128 -9.96 14.18 -16.17
N ILE A 129 -10.89 13.52 -16.87
CA ILE A 129 -11.02 13.37 -18.32
C ILE A 129 -12.46 13.77 -18.69
N SER A 130 -12.66 14.53 -19.76
CA SER A 130 -13.94 15.19 -20.07
C SER A 130 -14.54 14.82 -21.43
N ASP A 131 -13.93 13.89 -22.17
CA ASP A 131 -14.38 13.46 -23.48
C ASP A 131 -14.90 12.02 -23.45
N GLU A 132 -14.99 11.37 -24.62
CA GLU A 132 -15.52 10.01 -24.77
C GLU A 132 -14.82 8.98 -23.85
N LEU A 133 -13.55 9.22 -23.50
CA LEU A 133 -12.82 8.35 -22.58
C LEU A 133 -13.38 8.36 -21.15
N ALA A 134 -14.11 9.40 -20.75
CA ALA A 134 -14.72 9.47 -19.43
C ALA A 134 -15.75 8.34 -19.21
N GLY A 135 -16.46 7.93 -20.27
CA GLY A 135 -17.49 6.89 -20.20
C GLY A 135 -16.94 5.47 -20.16
N VAL A 136 -15.64 5.28 -20.38
CA VAL A 136 -14.96 3.97 -20.31
C VAL A 136 -13.98 3.88 -19.14
N ILE A 137 -14.03 4.84 -18.21
CA ILE A 137 -13.31 4.72 -16.94
C ILE A 137 -14.01 3.66 -16.10
N GLU A 138 -13.27 2.62 -15.76
CA GLU A 138 -13.72 1.59 -14.84
C GLU A 138 -13.38 2.02 -13.41
N TYR A 139 -14.34 1.85 -12.51
CA TYR A 139 -14.16 2.12 -11.09
C TYR A 139 -14.07 0.79 -10.35
N GLU A 140 -12.93 0.56 -9.70
CA GLU A 140 -12.65 -0.64 -8.91
C GLU A 140 -12.35 -0.20 -7.47
N GLY A 141 -13.38 -0.24 -6.61
CA GLY A 141 -13.32 0.29 -5.25
C GLY A 141 -13.04 1.79 -5.25
N HIS A 142 -11.91 2.18 -4.67
CA HIS A 142 -11.48 3.58 -4.66
C HIS A 142 -10.62 3.95 -5.87
N THR A 143 -10.34 3.04 -6.80
CA THR A 143 -9.42 3.32 -7.93
C THR A 143 -10.17 3.67 -9.22
N ARG A 144 -9.45 4.27 -10.19
CA ARG A 144 -9.96 4.60 -11.53
C ARG A 144 -9.04 3.97 -12.55
N ILE A 145 -9.56 3.10 -13.39
CA ILE A 145 -8.81 2.31 -14.36
C ILE A 145 -9.28 2.68 -15.76
N LEU A 146 -8.33 2.73 -16.68
CA LEU A 146 -8.60 2.94 -18.09
C LEU A 146 -7.81 1.93 -18.91
N THR A 147 -8.50 1.25 -19.83
CA THR A 147 -7.87 0.33 -20.78
C THR A 147 -7.77 1.01 -22.15
N LEU A 148 -6.55 1.11 -22.67
CA LEU A 148 -6.23 1.77 -23.95
C LEU A 148 -5.23 0.91 -24.73
N ASP A 149 -5.11 1.17 -26.04
CA ASP A 149 -4.00 0.61 -26.82
C ASP A 149 -2.66 1.15 -26.26
N PRO A 150 -1.73 0.29 -25.82
CA PRO A 150 -0.44 0.73 -25.29
C PRO A 150 0.36 1.63 -26.25
N ALA A 151 0.16 1.50 -27.56
CA ALA A 151 0.88 2.28 -28.56
C ALA A 151 0.55 3.78 -28.51
N ASP A 152 -0.71 4.13 -28.22
CA ASP A 152 -1.21 5.50 -28.29
C ASP A 152 -1.54 6.09 -26.89
N ALA A 153 -1.70 5.24 -25.88
CA ALA A 153 -2.19 5.62 -24.55
C ALA A 153 -1.42 6.78 -23.90
N GLU A 154 -0.09 6.77 -23.95
CA GLU A 154 0.72 7.85 -23.36
C GLU A 154 0.44 9.20 -24.02
N THR A 155 0.38 9.24 -25.35
CA THR A 155 0.10 10.45 -26.12
C THR A 155 -1.30 10.96 -25.82
N GLU A 156 -2.27 10.05 -25.77
CA GLU A 156 -3.67 10.34 -25.47
C GLU A 156 -3.90 10.89 -24.07
N LEU A 157 -3.28 10.29 -23.04
CA LEU A 157 -3.44 10.75 -21.66
C LEU A 157 -2.71 12.07 -21.42
N ARG A 158 -1.54 12.26 -22.04
CA ARG A 158 -0.79 13.52 -21.95
C ARG A 158 -1.48 14.68 -22.66
N SER A 159 -2.13 14.45 -23.81
CA SER A 159 -2.88 15.51 -24.52
C SER A 159 -4.04 16.06 -23.69
N ARG A 160 -4.57 15.23 -22.77
CA ARG A 160 -5.59 15.60 -21.77
C ARG A 160 -5.00 16.23 -20.51
N GLY A 161 -3.69 16.45 -20.48
CA GLY A 161 -2.98 17.11 -19.38
C GLY A 161 -2.74 16.23 -18.16
N LEU A 162 -2.79 14.89 -18.32
CA LEU A 162 -2.33 13.99 -17.27
C LEU A 162 -0.82 13.76 -17.38
N GLN A 163 -0.17 13.60 -16.24
CA GLN A 163 1.26 13.33 -16.16
C GLN A 163 1.53 11.84 -15.95
N GLN A 164 2.43 11.26 -16.73
CA GLN A 164 2.89 9.90 -16.46
C GLN A 164 3.75 9.89 -15.20
N VAL A 165 3.37 9.04 -14.24
CA VAL A 165 4.17 8.75 -13.05
C VAL A 165 4.79 7.36 -13.26
N PRO A 166 6.13 7.23 -13.25
CA PRO A 166 6.77 5.92 -13.34
C PRO A 166 6.41 5.05 -12.12
N LYS A 167 6.09 3.76 -12.33
CA LYS A 167 5.78 2.79 -11.26
C LYS A 167 6.75 2.87 -10.06
N ARG A 168 8.06 2.93 -10.33
CA ARG A 168 9.11 3.03 -9.31
C ARG A 168 9.03 4.27 -8.41
N ARG A 169 8.56 5.40 -8.95
CA ARG A 169 8.43 6.66 -8.22
C ARG A 169 7.19 6.65 -7.32
N TRP A 170 6.14 5.97 -7.78
CA TRP A 170 4.88 5.83 -7.06
C TRP A 170 5.03 5.07 -5.74
N VAL A 171 5.76 3.95 -5.78
CA VAL A 171 5.86 3.03 -4.65
C VAL A 171 6.84 3.51 -3.56
N ALA A 172 7.68 4.51 -3.87
CA ALA A 172 8.81 4.95 -3.05
C ALA A 172 9.69 3.76 -2.64
N SER A 173 10.03 2.91 -3.63
CA SER A 173 10.85 1.71 -3.41
C SER A 173 12.28 2.08 -3.02
N PRO A 174 12.93 1.30 -2.14
CA PRO A 174 14.35 1.48 -1.87
C PRO A 174 15.19 1.15 -3.12
N SER A 175 16.46 1.53 -3.09
CA SER A 175 17.42 1.18 -4.13
C SER A 175 17.58 -0.33 -4.26
N VAL A 176 17.79 -0.80 -5.49
CA VAL A 176 18.20 -2.19 -5.75
C VAL A 176 19.65 -2.38 -5.28
N GLU A 177 19.87 -3.37 -4.42
CA GLU A 177 21.16 -3.72 -3.83
C GLU A 177 21.18 -5.23 -3.54
N THR A 178 22.37 -5.82 -3.36
CA THR A 178 22.45 -7.24 -2.98
C THR A 178 22.07 -7.45 -1.51
N ALA A 179 21.66 -8.67 -1.15
CA ALA A 179 21.38 -9.02 0.26
C ALA A 179 22.62 -8.77 1.14
N THR A 180 23.80 -9.10 0.63
CA THR A 180 25.09 -8.89 1.31
C THR A 180 25.36 -7.41 1.53
N ASP A 181 25.21 -6.55 0.51
CA ASP A 181 25.46 -5.10 0.64
C ASP A 181 24.54 -4.46 1.69
N LEU A 182 23.25 -4.86 1.71
CA LEU A 182 22.30 -4.39 2.71
C LEU A 182 22.75 -4.80 4.12
N ILE A 183 23.16 -6.07 4.29
CA ILE A 183 23.63 -6.60 5.57
C ILE A 183 24.86 -5.83 6.05
N GLU A 184 25.85 -5.66 5.18
CA GLU A 184 27.10 -4.96 5.49
C GLU A 184 26.86 -3.48 5.85
N GLY A 185 25.96 -2.81 5.13
CA GLY A 185 25.58 -1.43 5.41
C GLY A 185 24.99 -1.24 6.81
N HIS A 186 24.11 -2.16 7.26
CA HIS A 186 23.57 -2.11 8.61
C HIS A 186 24.58 -2.57 9.66
N ARG A 187 25.43 -3.55 9.33
CA ARG A 187 26.50 -4.02 10.21
C ARG A 187 27.46 -2.89 10.55
N ALA A 188 27.89 -2.12 9.55
CA ALA A 188 28.76 -0.96 9.75
C ALA A 188 28.13 0.10 10.68
N ARG A 189 26.81 0.28 10.61
CA ARG A 189 26.09 1.19 11.53
C ARG A 189 25.97 0.60 12.94
N LEU A 190 25.73 -0.70 13.06
CA LEU A 190 25.67 -1.41 14.34
C LEU A 190 27.03 -1.42 15.05
N ASP A 191 28.13 -1.50 14.29
CA ASP A 191 29.51 -1.47 14.81
C ASP A 191 29.86 -0.17 15.55
N VAL A 192 29.18 0.93 15.21
CA VAL A 192 29.34 2.25 15.87
C VAL A 192 28.15 2.62 16.76
N ALA A 193 27.15 1.75 16.87
CA ALA A 193 25.96 1.99 17.70
C ALA A 193 26.28 1.89 19.20
N ALA A 194 25.36 2.33 20.05
CA ALA A 194 25.52 2.26 21.50
C ALA A 194 25.60 0.81 21.99
N GLU A 195 26.24 0.61 23.14
CA GLU A 195 26.15 -0.66 23.88
C GLU A 195 24.69 -0.96 24.22
N ALA A 196 24.31 -2.23 24.09
CA ALA A 196 22.94 -2.66 24.30
C ALA A 196 22.47 -2.53 25.76
N GLY A 197 23.41 -2.69 26.71
CA GLY A 197 23.08 -2.77 28.13
C GLY A 197 22.25 -4.02 28.46
N GLU A 198 21.60 -4.00 29.61
CA GLU A 198 20.63 -5.03 29.99
C GLU A 198 19.30 -4.80 29.25
N LEU A 199 18.88 -5.80 28.47
CA LEU A 199 17.66 -5.74 27.67
C LEU A 199 16.70 -6.86 28.07
N ASP A 200 15.64 -6.51 28.79
CA ASP A 200 14.60 -7.45 29.19
C ASP A 200 13.47 -7.55 28.16
N GLY A 201 12.91 -8.76 28.04
CA GLY A 201 11.70 -9.00 27.23
C GLY A 201 11.90 -8.93 25.72
N LEU A 202 13.14 -9.01 25.23
CA LEU A 202 13.43 -9.07 23.80
C LEU A 202 12.79 -10.29 23.14
N LEU A 203 12.22 -10.09 21.95
CA LEU A 203 11.86 -11.16 21.03
C LEU A 203 12.74 -11.05 19.79
N LEU A 204 13.43 -12.14 19.43
CA LEU A 204 14.26 -12.26 18.25
C LEU A 204 13.47 -12.93 17.12
N LEU A 205 13.67 -12.44 15.90
CA LEU A 205 13.19 -13.09 14.69
C LEU A 205 14.24 -14.12 14.28
N ASP A 206 13.91 -15.41 14.43
CA ASP A 206 14.85 -16.49 14.19
C ASP A 206 15.08 -16.70 12.68
N PRO A 207 16.30 -16.50 12.17
CA PRO A 207 16.62 -16.77 10.78
C PRO A 207 16.66 -18.28 10.48
N ALA A 208 16.76 -19.16 11.48
CA ALA A 208 16.83 -20.61 11.29
C ALA A 208 15.45 -21.29 11.29
N ALA A 209 14.42 -20.57 11.74
CA ALA A 209 13.04 -21.05 11.69
C ALA A 209 12.48 -21.02 10.25
N LYS A 210 11.47 -21.87 9.98
CA LYS A 210 10.86 -21.99 8.65
C LYS A 210 10.24 -20.67 8.19
N VAL A 211 10.62 -20.19 7.01
CA VAL A 211 10.13 -18.93 6.41
C VAL A 211 8.63 -18.92 6.13
N ARG A 212 7.99 -20.10 5.98
CA ARG A 212 6.55 -20.23 5.72
C ARG A 212 5.66 -20.04 6.94
N TYR A 213 6.22 -19.89 8.14
CA TYR A 213 5.44 -19.68 9.36
C TYR A 213 5.99 -18.52 10.20
N TYR A 214 5.76 -17.30 9.71
CA TYR A 214 6.29 -16.07 10.32
C TYR A 214 6.05 -15.97 11.83
N ARG A 215 4.84 -16.26 12.32
CA ARG A 215 4.53 -16.18 13.76
C ARG A 215 5.41 -17.11 14.60
N GLY A 216 5.77 -18.29 14.09
CA GLY A 216 6.61 -19.25 14.79
C GLY A 216 8.11 -18.92 14.74
N ARG A 217 8.52 -17.86 14.05
CA ARG A 217 9.92 -17.41 14.00
C ARG A 217 10.29 -16.55 15.21
N TRP A 218 9.32 -16.01 15.93
CA TRP A 218 9.58 -15.19 17.11
C TRP A 218 9.92 -16.06 18.31
N ARG A 219 11.07 -15.80 18.93
CA ARG A 219 11.53 -16.49 20.14
C ARG A 219 12.29 -15.56 21.09
N THR A 220 12.49 -15.98 22.33
CA THR A 220 13.39 -15.29 23.25
C THR A 220 14.86 -15.55 22.89
N PRO A 221 15.80 -14.66 23.28
CA PRO A 221 17.22 -14.93 23.18
C PRO A 221 17.63 -16.22 23.88
N ALA A 222 18.59 -16.94 23.30
CA ALA A 222 19.16 -18.16 23.82
C ALA A 222 20.67 -17.97 24.11
N ALA A 223 21.21 -18.75 25.05
CA ALA A 223 22.62 -18.66 25.46
C ALA A 223 23.64 -18.95 24.34
N ALA A 224 23.21 -19.56 23.24
CA ALA A 224 24.06 -19.84 22.09
C ALA A 224 23.96 -18.79 20.97
N ASP A 225 23.09 -17.79 21.10
CA ASP A 225 22.90 -16.80 20.06
C ASP A 225 24.17 -15.96 19.87
N THR A 226 24.68 -15.95 18.64
CA THR A 226 25.84 -15.15 18.24
C THR A 226 25.60 -14.62 16.84
N GLY A 227 25.86 -13.33 16.65
CA GLY A 227 25.60 -12.62 15.39
C GLY A 227 24.52 -11.55 15.51
N ASP A 228 24.06 -11.05 14.37
CA ASP A 228 23.13 -9.93 14.28
C ASP A 228 21.70 -10.45 14.06
N PHE A 229 20.75 -10.02 14.89
CA PHE A 229 19.34 -10.46 14.87
C PHE A 229 18.37 -9.29 14.81
N VAL A 230 17.33 -9.42 14.00
CA VAL A 230 16.16 -8.54 14.09
C VAL A 230 15.41 -8.85 15.37
N ALA A 231 15.02 -7.81 16.11
CA ALA A 231 14.38 -7.95 17.40
C ALA A 231 13.22 -6.96 17.59
N ARG A 232 12.35 -7.30 18.54
CA ARG A 232 11.32 -6.44 19.12
C ARG A 232 11.71 -6.13 20.56
N ARG A 233 11.89 -4.85 20.89
CA ARG A 233 12.18 -4.38 22.25
C ARG A 233 10.94 -3.72 22.86
N PRO A 234 10.37 -4.28 23.95
CA PRO A 234 9.26 -3.65 24.65
C PRO A 234 9.58 -2.21 25.08
N GLN A 235 8.56 -1.35 25.12
CA GLN A 235 8.66 -0.01 25.67
C GLN A 235 7.45 0.29 26.56
N ALA A 236 7.60 1.25 27.48
CA ALA A 236 6.56 1.56 28.47
C ALA A 236 5.23 2.00 27.86
N TYR A 237 5.28 2.65 26.68
CA TYR A 237 4.11 3.15 25.98
C TYR A 237 4.26 2.94 24.48
N GLY A 238 3.17 2.54 23.81
CA GLY A 238 3.15 2.29 22.36
C GLY A 238 3.52 0.86 21.98
N ALA A 239 3.61 0.60 20.67
CA ALA A 239 4.02 -0.69 20.16
C ALA A 239 5.53 -0.91 20.39
N ASP A 240 5.99 -2.14 20.60
CA ASP A 240 7.43 -2.41 20.77
C ASP A 240 8.26 -1.82 19.61
N LEU A 241 9.52 -1.57 19.88
CA LEU A 241 10.45 -1.00 18.91
C LEU A 241 11.07 -2.11 18.07
N TRP A 242 11.26 -1.82 16.78
CA TRP A 242 12.02 -2.70 15.89
C TRP A 242 13.50 -2.37 16.04
N CYS A 243 14.33 -3.39 16.24
CA CYS A 243 15.75 -3.20 16.49
C CYS A 243 16.58 -4.23 15.72
N LEU A 244 17.84 -3.88 15.46
CA LEU A 244 18.92 -4.80 15.13
C LEU A 244 19.82 -4.93 16.35
N VAL A 245 20.05 -6.16 16.81
CA VAL A 245 20.84 -6.45 18.01
C VAL A 245 21.96 -7.42 17.68
N ARG A 246 23.19 -7.10 18.07
CA ARG A 246 24.32 -8.03 18.02
C ARG A 246 24.40 -8.82 19.31
N PHE A 247 24.45 -10.13 19.21
CA PHE A 247 24.68 -11.04 20.33
C PHE A 247 26.05 -11.70 20.26
N GLU A 248 26.62 -11.96 21.43
CA GLU A 248 27.78 -12.83 21.62
C GLU A 248 27.48 -13.78 22.79
N ALA A 249 27.42 -15.08 22.50
CA ALA A 249 27.05 -16.12 23.49
C ALA A 249 25.79 -15.77 24.31
N GLY A 250 24.74 -15.30 23.63
CA GLY A 250 23.45 -14.93 24.23
C GLY A 250 23.42 -13.59 24.96
N VAL A 251 24.55 -12.87 25.01
CA VAL A 251 24.63 -11.53 25.61
C VAL A 251 24.47 -10.46 24.52
N PRO A 252 23.53 -9.50 24.66
CA PRO A 252 23.40 -8.40 23.71
C PRO A 252 24.56 -7.41 23.88
N MET A 253 25.28 -7.15 22.80
CA MET A 253 26.50 -6.31 22.80
C MET A 253 26.21 -4.90 22.27
N ARG A 254 25.49 -4.81 21.15
CA ARG A 254 25.15 -3.55 20.47
C ARG A 254 23.70 -3.58 20.02
N ILE A 255 23.06 -2.42 20.02
CA ILE A 255 21.68 -2.25 19.56
C ILE A 255 21.55 -1.02 18.68
N MET A 256 20.74 -1.15 17.64
CA MET A 256 20.32 -0.08 16.76
C MET A 256 18.81 -0.19 16.53
N GLU A 257 18.09 0.94 16.58
CA GLU A 257 16.63 0.98 16.39
C GLU A 257 16.29 1.33 14.95
N PHE A 258 15.30 0.65 14.37
CA PHE A 258 14.75 0.98 13.07
C PHE A 258 13.66 2.08 13.20
N PRO A 259 13.51 2.97 12.20
CA PRO A 259 14.28 3.04 10.96
C PRO A 259 15.65 3.70 11.15
N VAL A 260 16.63 3.28 10.35
CA VAL A 260 18.00 3.79 10.40
C VAL A 260 18.31 4.66 9.19
N ALA A 261 17.81 4.29 8.01
CA ALA A 261 18.08 5.00 6.77
C ALA A 261 17.19 6.22 6.55
N ASP A 262 15.88 6.07 6.79
CA ASP A 262 14.89 7.13 6.55
C ASP A 262 13.91 7.21 7.73
N PRO A 263 13.92 8.29 8.52
CA PRO A 263 13.05 8.43 9.70
C PRO A 263 11.56 8.46 9.37
N VAL A 264 11.18 8.63 8.09
CA VAL A 264 9.79 8.66 7.63
C VAL A 264 9.25 7.24 7.35
N VAL A 265 10.14 6.28 7.11
CA VAL A 265 9.75 4.89 6.82
C VAL A 265 9.41 4.15 8.12
N PRO A 266 8.33 3.35 8.18
CA PRO A 266 8.05 2.53 9.35
C PRO A 266 9.21 1.56 9.64
N GLY A 267 9.71 1.53 10.88
CA GLY A 267 10.84 0.66 11.25
C GLY A 267 10.61 -0.83 10.98
N ARG A 268 9.34 -1.28 10.92
CA ARG A 268 8.97 -2.65 10.52
C ARG A 268 9.39 -2.98 9.08
N ASP A 269 9.31 -2.01 8.18
CA ASP A 269 9.59 -2.22 6.75
C ASP A 269 11.08 -2.49 6.55
N GLU A 270 11.93 -1.70 7.23
CA GLU A 270 13.40 -1.89 7.22
C GLU A 270 13.79 -3.19 7.92
N ALA A 271 13.17 -3.52 9.05
CA ALA A 271 13.40 -4.76 9.77
C ALA A 271 13.03 -6.00 8.95
N TRP A 272 11.87 -6.00 8.28
CA TRP A 272 11.45 -7.11 7.42
C TRP A 272 12.34 -7.27 6.19
N ARG A 273 12.74 -6.16 5.56
CA ARG A 273 13.70 -6.19 4.44
C ARG A 273 15.05 -6.74 4.90
N TYR A 274 15.56 -6.30 6.04
CA TYR A 274 16.80 -6.80 6.62
C TYR A 274 16.73 -8.30 6.96
N GLN A 275 15.61 -8.77 7.53
CA GLN A 275 15.40 -10.19 7.75
C GLN A 275 15.40 -10.97 6.44
N GLY A 276 14.75 -10.45 5.39
CA GLY A 276 14.75 -11.06 4.05
C GLY A 276 16.16 -11.22 3.49
N ALA A 277 17.04 -10.22 3.71
CA ALA A 277 18.45 -10.31 3.32
C ALA A 277 19.18 -11.43 4.08
N ILE A 278 19.00 -11.53 5.39
CA ILE A 278 19.59 -12.61 6.21
C ILE A 278 19.10 -13.98 5.70
N ASP A 279 17.80 -14.11 5.47
CA ASP A 279 17.18 -15.35 5.01
C ASP A 279 17.77 -15.79 3.66
N ALA A 280 17.93 -14.85 2.73
CA ALA A 280 18.53 -15.09 1.42
C ALA A 280 20.02 -15.49 1.53
N GLU A 281 20.81 -14.79 2.33
CA GLU A 281 22.25 -15.09 2.47
C GLU A 281 22.52 -16.42 3.19
N ARG A 282 21.56 -16.90 3.99
CA ARG A 282 21.63 -18.23 4.59
C ARG A 282 21.17 -19.36 3.67
N GLY A 283 20.80 -19.03 2.42
CA GLY A 283 20.30 -19.99 1.44
C GLY A 283 18.86 -20.44 1.67
N THR A 284 18.10 -19.73 2.51
CA THR A 284 16.67 -19.98 2.77
C THR A 284 15.87 -18.69 2.56
N PRO A 285 15.86 -18.11 1.34
CA PRO A 285 15.14 -16.87 1.05
C PRO A 285 13.66 -16.97 1.38
N GLN A 286 13.01 -15.83 1.64
CA GLN A 286 11.57 -15.83 1.84
C GLN A 286 10.84 -16.29 0.58
N GLU A 287 9.73 -16.99 0.79
CA GLU A 287 8.97 -17.64 -0.27
C GLU A 287 7.59 -16.99 -0.43
N PHE A 288 7.13 -16.95 -1.67
CA PHE A 288 5.73 -16.78 -2.03
C PHE A 288 5.30 -17.90 -2.98
N ARG A 289 4.00 -18.13 -3.12
CA ARG A 289 3.47 -19.13 -4.04
C ARG A 289 2.65 -18.45 -5.13
N ILE A 290 2.81 -18.89 -6.36
CA ILE A 290 2.00 -18.49 -7.51
C ILE A 290 1.07 -19.66 -7.86
N MET A 291 -0.23 -19.41 -7.83
CA MET A 291 -1.27 -20.33 -8.30
C MET A 291 -1.88 -19.74 -9.57
N ARG A 292 -1.54 -20.32 -10.73
CA ARG A 292 -2.11 -19.88 -12.00
C ARG A 292 -3.52 -20.43 -12.17
N GLY A 293 -4.38 -19.67 -12.84
CA GLY A 293 -5.70 -20.16 -13.27
C GLY A 293 -5.59 -21.27 -14.31
N ALA A 294 -6.73 -21.91 -14.62
CA ALA A 294 -6.77 -23.06 -15.52
C ALA A 294 -6.37 -22.71 -16.96
N ARG A 295 -6.59 -21.47 -17.38
CA ARG A 295 -6.18 -20.95 -18.70
C ARG A 295 -5.10 -19.88 -18.54
N PRO A 296 -4.22 -19.70 -19.53
CA PRO A 296 -3.18 -18.66 -19.49
C PRO A 296 -3.70 -17.22 -19.34
N SER A 297 -4.96 -16.98 -19.75
CA SER A 297 -5.63 -15.69 -19.62
C SER A 297 -6.31 -15.47 -18.27
N ASP A 298 -6.38 -16.51 -17.44
CA ASP A 298 -7.03 -16.41 -16.13
C ASP A 298 -6.05 -15.76 -15.13
N ASP A 299 -6.61 -15.00 -14.19
CA ASP A 299 -5.83 -14.36 -13.13
C ASP A 299 -5.03 -15.38 -12.31
N ALA A 300 -3.84 -14.98 -11.87
CA ALA A 300 -3.03 -15.74 -10.94
C ALA A 300 -3.26 -15.26 -9.51
N THR A 301 -3.14 -16.16 -8.54
CA THR A 301 -3.12 -15.81 -7.11
C THR A 301 -1.71 -15.92 -6.58
N LEU A 302 -1.22 -14.86 -5.94
CA LEU A 302 0.05 -14.84 -5.21
C LEU A 302 -0.24 -14.96 -3.71
N ASP A 303 0.28 -16.02 -3.08
CA ASP A 303 0.18 -16.27 -1.64
C ASP A 303 1.51 -15.94 -0.94
N PHE A 304 1.44 -15.16 0.12
CA PHE A 304 2.62 -14.77 0.90
C PHE A 304 2.62 -15.45 2.27
N PHE A 305 3.78 -15.92 2.72
CA PHE A 305 3.93 -16.61 4.01
C PHE A 305 4.70 -15.81 5.07
N SER A 306 5.31 -14.71 4.64
CA SER A 306 5.99 -13.71 5.45
C SER A 306 5.43 -12.31 5.14
N PRO A 307 5.47 -11.38 6.09
CA PRO A 307 5.03 -10.02 5.86
C PRO A 307 5.90 -9.35 4.79
N LEU A 308 5.29 -8.51 3.96
CA LEU A 308 6.00 -7.65 3.02
C LEU A 308 6.27 -6.30 3.69
N PRO A 309 7.45 -5.69 3.47
CA PRO A 309 7.61 -4.25 3.69
C PRO A 309 6.52 -3.46 2.97
N GLY A 310 6.04 -2.37 3.58
CA GLY A 310 4.91 -1.60 3.04
C GLY A 310 5.10 -1.12 1.60
N PHE A 311 6.33 -0.85 1.15
CA PHE A 311 6.59 -0.54 -0.26
C PHE A 311 6.31 -1.73 -1.19
N ALA A 312 6.67 -2.94 -0.80
CA ALA A 312 6.45 -4.12 -1.62
C ALA A 312 4.97 -4.50 -1.62
N GLU A 313 4.30 -4.42 -0.47
CA GLU A 313 2.85 -4.62 -0.37
C GLU A 313 2.10 -3.64 -1.29
N ARG A 314 2.44 -2.35 -1.27
CA ARG A 314 1.86 -1.34 -2.17
C ARG A 314 2.12 -1.65 -3.64
N TYR A 315 3.30 -2.19 -4.00
CA TYR A 315 3.59 -2.59 -5.38
C TYR A 315 2.67 -3.72 -5.84
N VAL A 316 2.47 -4.74 -4.99
CA VAL A 316 1.59 -5.87 -5.32
C VAL A 316 0.13 -5.43 -5.36
N GLN A 317 -0.32 -4.57 -4.43
CA GLN A 317 -1.65 -3.93 -4.44
C GLN A 317 -1.88 -3.04 -5.65
N PHE A 318 -0.82 -2.40 -6.17
CA PHE A 318 -0.92 -1.62 -7.39
C PHE A 318 -1.10 -2.53 -8.61
N ALA A 319 -0.43 -3.68 -8.63
CA ALA A 319 -0.49 -4.64 -9.72
C ALA A 319 -1.73 -5.55 -9.67
N GLY A 320 -2.30 -5.79 -8.50
CA GLY A 320 -3.32 -6.81 -8.23
C GLY A 320 -4.31 -6.40 -7.14
N LEU A 321 -5.36 -7.20 -6.96
CA LEU A 321 -6.35 -7.02 -5.91
C LEU A 321 -5.97 -7.79 -4.66
N ALA A 322 -6.00 -7.13 -3.50
CA ALA A 322 -5.90 -7.81 -2.22
C ALA A 322 -7.07 -8.79 -2.05
N LEU A 323 -6.75 -10.03 -1.72
CA LEU A 323 -7.74 -11.05 -1.37
C LEU A 323 -7.89 -11.15 0.14
N GLY A 324 -9.04 -11.67 0.58
CA GLY A 324 -9.22 -12.10 1.96
C GLY A 324 -8.31 -13.26 2.35
N LYS A 325 -8.48 -13.78 3.57
CA LYS A 325 -7.68 -14.90 4.09
C LYS A 325 -7.84 -16.14 3.21
N THR A 326 -6.76 -16.54 2.57
CA THR A 326 -6.59 -17.83 1.88
C THR A 326 -5.99 -18.86 2.85
N PRO A 327 -6.41 -20.13 2.77
CA PRO A 327 -5.87 -21.17 3.66
C PRO A 327 -4.36 -21.35 3.51
N GLY A 328 -3.64 -21.22 4.63
CA GLY A 328 -2.20 -21.49 4.68
C GLY A 328 -1.31 -20.34 4.19
N ALA A 329 -1.87 -19.20 3.76
CA ALA A 329 -1.13 -17.98 3.50
C ALA A 329 -1.38 -16.94 4.60
N LEU A 330 -0.45 -15.99 4.74
CA LEU A 330 -0.61 -14.83 5.61
C LEU A 330 -1.58 -13.81 4.99
N PHE A 331 -1.46 -13.61 3.67
CA PHE A 331 -2.35 -12.84 2.82
C PHE A 331 -2.11 -13.22 1.36
N SER A 332 -3.03 -12.83 0.48
CA SER A 332 -2.94 -13.13 -0.95
C SER A 332 -3.38 -11.97 -1.83
N PHE A 333 -2.93 -12.02 -3.08
CA PHE A 333 -3.33 -11.07 -4.11
C PHE A 333 -3.75 -11.81 -5.37
N ARG A 334 -4.78 -11.31 -6.05
CA ARG A 334 -5.17 -11.72 -7.40
C ARG A 334 -4.54 -10.77 -8.39
N LEU A 335 -3.74 -11.29 -9.31
CA LEU A 335 -3.06 -10.50 -10.33
C LEU A 335 -3.55 -10.91 -11.73
N PRO A 336 -3.71 -9.95 -12.65
CA PRO A 336 -3.87 -10.28 -14.05
C PRO A 336 -2.59 -10.95 -14.56
N PRO A 337 -2.67 -11.88 -15.53
CA PRO A 337 -1.53 -12.69 -15.97
C PRO A 337 -0.36 -11.85 -16.48
N GLU A 338 -0.63 -10.68 -17.07
CA GLU A 338 0.38 -9.75 -17.59
C GLU A 338 1.21 -9.08 -16.48
N ALA A 339 0.70 -9.04 -15.24
CA ALA A 339 1.40 -8.43 -14.10
C ALA A 339 2.32 -9.41 -13.36
N VAL A 340 2.13 -10.73 -13.54
CA VAL A 340 2.78 -11.76 -12.72
C VAL A 340 4.29 -11.69 -12.84
N ASP A 341 4.81 -11.56 -14.05
CA ASP A 341 6.26 -11.55 -14.30
C ASP A 341 6.92 -10.28 -13.74
N ASP A 342 6.30 -9.12 -13.93
CA ASP A 342 6.75 -7.84 -13.38
C ASP A 342 6.79 -7.85 -11.85
N VAL A 343 5.76 -8.40 -11.20
CA VAL A 343 5.68 -8.50 -9.74
C VAL A 343 6.67 -9.53 -9.21
N THR A 344 6.79 -10.68 -9.88
CA THR A 344 7.76 -11.72 -9.52
C THR A 344 9.16 -11.14 -9.56
N LYS A 345 9.53 -10.48 -10.66
CA LYS A 345 10.82 -9.82 -10.82
C LYS A 345 11.06 -8.75 -9.75
N PHE A 346 10.06 -7.93 -9.47
CA PHE A 346 10.16 -6.91 -8.43
C PHE A 346 10.48 -7.54 -7.06
N LEU A 347 9.78 -8.61 -6.67
CA LEU A 347 9.98 -9.29 -5.40
C LEU A 347 11.33 -10.03 -5.35
N THR A 348 11.78 -10.63 -6.44
CA THR A 348 13.08 -11.29 -6.51
C THR A 348 14.22 -10.29 -6.47
N ASP A 349 14.10 -9.15 -7.17
CA ASP A 349 15.19 -8.18 -7.31
C ASP A 349 15.35 -7.30 -6.05
N LEU A 350 14.25 -6.91 -5.40
CA LEU A 350 14.28 -6.00 -4.24
C LEU A 350 14.24 -6.68 -2.87
N LEU A 351 13.70 -7.89 -2.79
CA LEU A 351 13.53 -8.64 -1.54
C LEU A 351 14.20 -10.02 -1.57
N TRP A 352 14.88 -10.38 -2.67
CA TRP A 352 15.58 -11.67 -2.82
C TRP A 352 14.67 -12.88 -2.59
N MET A 353 13.37 -12.71 -2.81
CA MET A 353 12.39 -13.76 -2.60
C MET A 353 12.50 -14.84 -3.68
N THR A 354 12.06 -16.03 -3.34
CA THR A 354 11.84 -17.12 -4.30
C THR A 354 10.37 -17.47 -4.37
N TYR A 355 9.98 -18.17 -5.44
CA TYR A 355 8.60 -18.59 -5.62
C TYR A 355 8.48 -20.08 -5.91
N GLN A 356 7.32 -20.62 -5.57
CA GLN A 356 6.86 -21.93 -5.98
C GLN A 356 5.68 -21.74 -6.93
N GLU A 357 5.70 -22.42 -8.07
CA GLU A 357 4.54 -22.50 -8.95
C GLU A 357 3.77 -23.78 -8.66
N ASP A 358 2.54 -23.65 -8.17
CA ASP A 358 1.59 -24.75 -8.15
C ASP A 358 0.76 -24.62 -9.45
N SER A 359 0.95 -25.53 -10.39
CA SER A 359 -0.05 -25.74 -11.44
C SER A 359 -1.33 -26.19 -10.75
N SER A 360 -2.44 -25.50 -10.94
CA SER A 360 -3.75 -25.97 -10.51
C SER A 360 -3.92 -27.39 -11.03
N GLY A 361 -3.88 -28.36 -10.10
CA GLY A 361 -3.98 -29.78 -10.43
C GLY A 361 -5.36 -30.06 -11.03
N ASP A 362 -5.35 -30.92 -12.05
CA ASP A 362 -6.54 -31.61 -12.58
C ASP A 362 -7.44 -32.19 -11.47
#